data_AF-M0B7T9-F1
#
_entry.id   AF-M0B7T9-F1
#
_cell.length_a   1.000
_cell.length_b   1.000
_cell.length_c   1.000
_cell.angle_alpha   90.00
_cell.angle_beta   90.00
_cell.angle_gamma   90.00
#
_symmetry.space_group_name_H-M   'P 1'
#
loop_
_entity.id
_entity.type
_entity.pdbx_description
1 polymer ?
#
loop_
_entity_poly.entity_id
_entity_poly.type
_entity_poly.pdbx_seq_one_letter_code
_entity_poly.pdbx_strand_id
1 'polypeptide(L)' 'MCIRDSPRPTVLKIDVEGAEYDVLRGFETALESCRAIFCEVHERYVDSDPIVDLLTNNGYSVKLLRTRSRETQLVARK' A
#
# COMPACT_ATOMS: atom_id res chain seq x y z
N MET A 1 -3.99 3.88 27.08
CA MET A 1 -3.11 4.83 26.39
C MET A 1 -3.75 5.14 25.05
N CYS A 2 -4.39 6.30 24.91
CA CYS A 2 -5.17 6.65 23.72
C CYS A 2 -4.23 7.23 22.66
N ILE A 3 -4.19 6.63 21.47
CA ILE A 3 -3.31 6.95 20.32
C ILE A 3 -3.64 8.32 19.67
N ARG A 4 -4.40 9.19 20.34
CA ARG A 4 -5.02 10.37 19.71
C ARG A 4 -4.05 11.52 19.40
N ASP A 5 -2.89 11.58 20.06
CA ASP A 5 -1.90 12.67 19.90
C ASP A 5 -0.61 12.25 19.17
N SER A 6 -0.54 11.06 18.59
CA SER A 6 0.61 10.68 17.77
C SER A 6 0.52 11.37 16.40
N PRO A 7 1.63 11.87 15.85
CA PRO A 7 1.65 12.34 14.46
C PRO A 7 1.14 11.23 13.55
N ARG A 8 0.35 11.61 12.55
CA ARG A 8 -0.17 10.66 11.55
C ARG A 8 0.99 9.96 10.84
N PRO A 9 0.85 8.68 10.50
CA PRO A 9 1.85 8.00 9.69
C PRO A 9 1.98 8.71 8.34
N THR A 10 3.22 8.95 7.93
CA THR A 10 3.56 9.55 6.64
C THR A 10 4.18 8.52 5.69
N VAL A 11 4.56 7.36 6.19
CA VAL A 11 5.11 6.25 5.40
C VAL A 11 4.46 4.95 5.86
N LEU A 12 4.04 4.13 4.91
CA LEU A 12 3.42 2.83 5.16
C LEU A 12 4.23 1.71 4.49
N LYS A 13 4.49 0.62 5.20
CA LYS A 13 4.99 -0.64 4.64
C LYS A 13 3.89 -1.69 4.80
N ILE A 14 3.55 -2.38 3.71
CA ILE A 14 2.58 -3.47 3.67
C ILE A 14 3.30 -4.71 3.19
N ASP A 15 3.27 -5.75 4.01
CA ASP A 15 3.94 -7.02 3.82
C ASP A 15 3.08 -8.07 4.52
N VAL A 16 1.96 -8.38 3.87
CA VAL A 16 0.92 -9.27 4.38
C VAL A 16 0.63 -10.30 3.30
N GLU A 17 0.44 -11.56 3.67
CA GLU A 17 0.30 -12.66 2.71
C GLU A 17 -1.13 -12.72 2.15
N GLY A 18 -1.46 -11.89 1.15
CA GLY A 18 -2.71 -11.95 0.41
C GLY A 18 -3.87 -11.07 0.91
N ALA A 19 -3.60 -10.12 1.81
CA ALA A 19 -4.59 -9.16 2.35
C ALA A 19 -4.25 -7.70 2.03
N GLU A 20 -3.36 -7.46 1.07
CA GLU A 20 -2.76 -6.16 0.75
C GLU A 20 -3.83 -5.13 0.35
N TYR A 21 -4.78 -5.54 -0.49
CA TYR A 21 -5.90 -4.70 -0.90
C TYR A 21 -6.79 -4.30 0.28
N ASP A 22 -7.14 -5.26 1.14
CA ASP A 22 -7.99 -5.02 2.31
C ASP A 22 -7.31 -4.10 3.33
N VAL A 23 -5.99 -4.27 3.53
CA VAL A 23 -5.19 -3.36 4.36
C VAL A 23 -5.26 -1.95 3.81
N LEU A 24 -5.05 -1.76 2.51
CA LEU A 24 -5.13 -0.43 1.90
C LEU A 24 -6.53 0.18 2.02
N ARG A 25 -7.59 -0.60 1.82
CA ARG A 25 -8.98 -0.15 2.02
C ARG A 25 -9.24 0.27 3.46
N GLY A 26 -8.72 -0.47 4.44
CA GLY A 26 -8.83 -0.11 5.86
C GLY A 26 -8.04 1.14 6.26
N PHE A 27 -7.03 1.51 5.46
CA PHE A 27 -6.16 2.67 5.70
C PHE A 27 -6.60 3.94 4.95
N GLU A 28 -7.82 4.02 4.41
CA GLU A 28 -8.30 5.13 3.56
C GLU A 28 -7.94 6.54 4.08
N THR A 29 -8.17 6.83 5.37
CA THR A 29 -7.84 8.14 5.97
C THR A 29 -6.35 8.37 6.20
N ALA A 30 -5.54 7.30 6.31
CA ALA A 30 -4.10 7.39 6.40
C ALA A 30 -3.45 7.53 5.01
N LEU A 31 -4.12 7.05 3.94
CA LEU A 31 -3.69 7.27 2.55
C LEU A 31 -3.68 8.76 2.19
N GLU A 32 -4.47 9.59 2.87
CA GLU A 32 -4.44 11.06 2.67
C GLU A 32 -3.14 11.70 3.19
N SER A 33 -2.58 11.18 4.28
CA SER A 33 -1.40 11.75 4.95
C SER A 33 -0.08 11.06 4.60
N CYS A 34 -0.14 9.87 3.99
CA CYS A 34 1.04 9.14 3.56
C CYS A 34 1.66 9.78 2.30
N ARG A 35 2.97 10.04 2.35
CA ARG A 35 3.76 10.47 1.18
C ARG A 35 4.36 9.30 0.41
N ALA A 36 4.47 8.13 1.06
CA ALA A 36 5.07 6.95 0.48
C ALA A 36 4.46 5.66 1.03
N ILE A 37 4.17 4.72 0.15
CA ILE A 37 3.70 3.38 0.48
C ILE A 37 4.61 2.37 -0.21
N PHE A 38 5.10 1.41 0.55
CA PHE A 38 5.86 0.26 0.07
C PHE A 38 4.98 -0.96 0.27
N CYS A 39 4.60 -1.64 -0.81
CA CYS A 39 3.72 -2.79 -0.75
C CYS A 39 4.36 -3.97 -1.48
N GLU A 40 4.41 -5.11 -0.83
CA GLU A 40 4.75 -6.39 -1.43
C GLU A 40 3.46 -7.15 -1.70
N VAL A 41 3.16 -7.39 -2.97
CA VAL A 41 1.94 -8.05 -3.43
C VAL A 41 2.24 -9.52 -3.66
N HIS A 42 1.61 -10.39 -2.90
CA HIS A 42 1.70 -11.83 -3.07
C HIS A 42 0.70 -12.28 -4.14
N GLU A 43 1.14 -12.29 -5.41
CA GLU A 43 0.33 -12.61 -6.61
C GLU A 43 -0.28 -14.02 -6.61
N ARG A 44 0.11 -14.87 -5.65
CA ARG A 44 -0.58 -16.14 -5.39
C ARG A 44 -2.01 -15.94 -4.89
N TYR A 45 -2.28 -14.84 -4.20
CA TYR A 45 -3.54 -14.61 -3.47
C TYR A 45 -4.32 -13.41 -4.00
N VAL A 46 -3.63 -12.36 -4.44
CA VAL A 46 -4.24 -11.12 -4.93
C VAL A 46 -3.51 -10.58 -6.15
N ASP A 47 -4.26 -10.03 -7.09
CA ASP A 47 -3.68 -9.36 -8.26
C ASP A 47 -3.14 -7.97 -7.89
N SER A 48 -2.08 -7.53 -8.57
CA SER A 48 -1.52 -6.19 -8.36
C SER A 48 -2.41 -5.08 -8.92
N ASP A 49 -3.21 -5.35 -9.95
CA ASP A 49 -3.94 -4.30 -10.69
C ASP A 49 -4.95 -3.55 -9.81
N PRO A 50 -5.80 -4.21 -9.00
CA PRO A 50 -6.71 -3.51 -8.08
C PRO A 50 -5.99 -2.64 -7.05
N ILE A 51 -4.78 -3.04 -6.64
CA ILE A 51 -3.95 -2.28 -5.70
C ILE A 51 -3.38 -1.05 -6.39
N VAL A 52 -2.87 -1.20 -7.62
CA VAL A 52 -2.37 -0.09 -8.44
C VAL A 52 -3.47 0.92 -8.71
N ASP A 53 -4.67 0.47 -9.10
CA ASP A 53 -5.83 1.32 -9.35
C ASP A 53 -6.23 2.08 -8.09
N LEU A 54 -6.34 1.40 -6.95
CA LEU A 54 -6.69 2.03 -5.69
C LEU A 54 -5.68 3.11 -5.29
N LEU A 55 -4.38 2.84 -5.41
CA LEU A 55 -3.33 3.81 -5.09
C LEU A 55 -3.35 4.99 -6.06
N THR A 56 -3.53 4.73 -7.36
CA THR A 56 -3.58 5.79 -8.39
C THR A 56 -4.80 6.69 -8.20
N ASN A 57 -5.97 6.11 -7.89
CA ASN A 57 -7.20 6.85 -7.57
C ASN A 57 -7.09 7.71 -6.31
N ASN A 58 -6.17 7.36 -5.38
CA ASN A 58 -5.84 8.17 -4.21
C ASN A 58 -4.75 9.23 -4.48
N GLY A 59 -4.35 9.40 -5.75
CA GLY A 59 -3.41 10.42 -6.19
C GLY A 59 -1.94 10.03 -6.03
N TYR A 60 -1.63 8.74 -5.89
CA TYR A 60 -0.24 8.27 -5.87
C TYR A 60 0.27 7.97 -7.28
N SER A 61 1.54 8.28 -7.52
CA SER A 61 2.31 7.71 -8.62
C SER A 61 2.87 6.36 -8.20
N VAL A 62 2.46 5.29 -8.87
CA VAL A 62 2.88 3.91 -8.56
C VAL A 62 4.03 3.48 -9.47
N LYS A 63 5.07 2.90 -8.87
CA LYS A 63 6.19 2.26 -9.57
C LYS A 63 6.32 0.82 -9.12
N LEU A 64 6.18 -0.11 -10.06
CA LEU A 64 6.57 -1.51 -9.86
C LEU A 64 8.10 -1.60 -9.87
N LEU A 65 8.68 -2.26 -8.87
CA LEU A 65 10.12 -2.35 -8.70
C LEU A 65 10.66 -3.70 -9.18
N ARG A 66 10.23 -4.78 -8.51
CA ARG A 66 10.80 -6.12 -8.71
C ARG A 66 9.72 -7.16 -8.55
N THR A 67 9.68 -8.08 -9.51
CA THR A 67 8.88 -9.29 -9.43
C THR A 67 9.83 -10.45 -9.11
N ARG A 68 9.61 -11.11 -7.97
CA ARG A 68 10.15 -12.44 -7.67
C ARG A 68 9.06 -13.45 -8.01
N SER A 69 9.38 -14.74 -8.02
CA SER A 69 8.55 -15.81 -8.63
C SER A 69 7.04 -15.75 -8.38
N ARG A 70 6.56 -15.17 -7.26
CA ARG A 70 5.13 -14.91 -6.97
C ARG A 70 4.86 -13.64 -6.14
N GLU A 71 5.80 -12.71 -6.14
CA GLU A 71 5.75 -11.50 -5.29
C GLU A 71 6.15 -10.29 -6.14
N THR A 72 5.32 -9.26 -6.16
CA THR A 72 5.61 -8.01 -6.84
C THR A 72 5.73 -6.88 -5.82
N GLN A 73 6.92 -6.27 -5.77
CA GLN A 73 7.16 -5.10 -4.93
C GLN A 73 6.80 -3.83 -5.70
N LEU A 74 5.97 -2.98 -5.07
CA LEU A 74 5.61 -1.67 -5.58
C LEU A 74 5.89 -0.56 -4.58
N VAL A 75 6.12 0.63 -5.13
CA VAL A 75 6.24 1.87 -4.37
C VAL A 75 5.28 2.89 -4.93
N ALA A 76 4.42 3.42 -4.08
CA ALA A 76 3.51 4.51 -4.39
C ALA A 76 3.98 5.79 -3.70
N ARG A 77 4.03 6.92 -4.41
CA ARG A 77 4.44 8.23 -3.87
C ARG A 77 3.51 9.36 -4.26
N LYS A 78 3.40 10.35 -3.40
CA LYS A 78 2.66 11.60 -3.60
C LYS A 78 3.56 12.80 -3.41
#